data_AF-A0A975FSX4-F1
#
_entry.id   AF-A0A975FSX4-F1
#
_cell.length_a   1.000
_cell.length_b   1.000
_cell.length_c   1.000
_cell.angle_alpha   90.00
_cell.angle_beta   90.00
_cell.angle_gamma   90.00
#
_symmetry.space_group_name_H-M   'P 1'
#
loop_
_entity.id
_entity.type
_entity.pdbx_description
1 polymer ?
#
loop_
_entity_poly.entity_id
_entity_poly.type
_entity_poly.pdbx_seq_one_letter_code
_entity_poly.pdbx_strand_id
1 'polypeptide(L)'
;MKFSKFKYHFLIIIVAINFLISCDDGNVIVSSFNFDENTNLSLCQQNNINVLYFIDPETNEAISFRFPNADFDGTFTGLETTETLEIPISSDNKVVYRKLSSGTNGADYFCQEIPPSSPQVNEEFVSTTGGMAVLEIRISNQDDNDGIPAELEDINGDGNLFNDDSDGDGIPNFIDTDDDNDNVLTASEELEALDDNGNVITDENGDVVYVDTDNDGVPNYLDNDDDGDGVLTKNEDLNACEDPENPALNPDNDLNADGLANYLNPNITDSFEVNVVKRNRITRSFFTQVVFTDITFENLNTSESLSFTNFIMGRFQTSASQDLPFNDSVVSEDEVSNICQ
;
A
#
# COMPACT_ATOMS: atom_id res chain seq x y z
N MET A 1 -29.32 -82.35 54.37
CA MET A 1 -28.38 -81.25 54.72
C MET A 1 -27.34 -81.14 53.62
N LYS A 2 -27.35 -79.98 52.94
CA LYS A 2 -26.28 -79.33 52.13
C LYS A 2 -25.52 -80.10 51.01
N PHE A 3 -25.92 -79.74 49.78
CA PHE A 3 -25.14 -79.22 48.63
C PHE A 3 -23.75 -79.80 48.31
N SER A 4 -23.65 -80.42 47.13
CA SER A 4 -22.38 -80.61 46.41
C SER A 4 -22.19 -79.53 45.33
N LYS A 5 -20.94 -79.06 45.27
CA LYS A 5 -20.35 -78.10 44.33
C LYS A 5 -20.21 -78.71 42.94
N PHE A 6 -20.34 -77.88 41.90
CA PHE A 6 -19.40 -77.66 40.79
C PHE A 6 -20.18 -77.12 39.58
N LYS A 7 -19.49 -76.32 38.74
CA LYS A 7 -19.92 -75.78 37.42
C LYS A 7 -20.39 -74.32 37.38
N TYR A 8 -19.55 -73.35 37.73
CA TYR A 8 -19.73 -71.96 37.26
C TYR A 8 -18.41 -71.19 37.04
N HIS A 9 -17.30 -71.85 36.71
CA HIS A 9 -16.01 -71.16 36.52
C HIS A 9 -15.34 -71.40 35.16
N PHE A 10 -16.02 -72.06 34.21
CA PHE A 10 -15.44 -72.37 32.90
C PHE A 10 -16.14 -71.69 31.72
N LEU A 11 -17.11 -70.80 31.97
CA LEU A 11 -17.91 -70.17 30.91
C LEU A 11 -17.89 -68.64 30.94
N ILE A 12 -16.86 -68.03 31.53
CA ILE A 12 -16.66 -66.57 31.54
C ILE A 12 -15.34 -66.18 30.83
N ILE A 13 -14.53 -67.15 30.39
CA ILE A 13 -13.21 -66.87 29.76
C ILE A 13 -13.27 -66.83 28.23
N ILE A 14 -14.36 -67.26 27.58
CA ILE A 14 -14.45 -67.33 26.10
C ILE A 14 -15.20 -66.13 25.47
N VAL A 15 -15.76 -65.22 26.28
CA VAL A 15 -16.44 -64.01 25.77
C VAL A 15 -15.55 -62.74 25.88
N ALA A 16 -14.34 -62.85 26.43
CA ALA A 16 -13.43 -61.72 26.61
C ALA A 16 -12.36 -61.55 25.51
N ILE A 17 -12.36 -62.37 24.44
CA ILE A 17 -11.27 -62.40 23.43
C ILE A 17 -11.73 -61.97 22.01
N ASN A 18 -12.95 -61.45 21.84
CA ASN A 18 -13.43 -60.98 20.52
C ASN A 18 -13.70 -59.47 20.43
N PHE A 19 -13.08 -58.65 21.29
CA PHE A 19 -13.23 -57.18 21.28
C PHE A 19 -11.92 -56.40 21.12
N LEU A 20 -10.87 -57.02 20.58
CA LEU A 20 -9.60 -56.34 20.26
C LEU A 20 -9.28 -56.38 18.78
N ILE A 21 -10.27 -56.04 17.95
CA ILE A 21 -9.98 -55.43 16.65
C ILE A 21 -10.49 -54.00 16.77
N SER A 22 -9.76 -53.17 17.50
CA SER A 22 -9.80 -51.76 17.19
C SER A 22 -9.29 -51.65 15.76
N CYS A 23 -10.17 -51.24 14.84
CA CYS A 23 -9.68 -50.45 13.73
C CYS A 23 -9.02 -49.24 14.40
N ASP A 24 -7.70 -49.26 14.41
CA ASP A 24 -6.91 -48.04 14.52
C ASP A 24 -7.24 -47.29 13.22
N ASP A 25 -8.37 -46.58 13.23
CA ASP A 25 -8.71 -45.59 12.20
C ASP A 25 -7.62 -44.55 12.36
N GLY A 26 -6.54 -44.77 11.59
CA GLY A 26 -5.31 -44.01 11.68
C GLY A 26 -5.67 -42.56 11.88
N ASN A 27 -5.17 -41.99 12.99
CA ASN A 27 -5.36 -40.58 13.30
C ASN A 27 -5.08 -39.80 12.03
N VAL A 28 -6.13 -39.30 11.39
CA VAL A 28 -6.01 -38.32 10.33
C VAL A 28 -5.58 -37.07 11.08
N ILE A 29 -4.27 -36.89 11.19
CA ILE A 29 -3.68 -35.61 11.54
C ILE A 29 -3.96 -34.75 10.32
N VAL A 30 -5.13 -34.11 10.29
CA VAL A 30 -5.35 -33.04 9.32
C VAL A 30 -4.43 -31.92 9.77
N SER A 31 -3.32 -31.75 9.07
CA SER A 31 -2.56 -30.51 9.11
C SER A 31 -3.54 -29.38 8.78
N SER A 32 -3.89 -28.58 9.78
CA SER A 32 -4.80 -27.46 9.58
C SER A 32 -4.02 -26.35 8.91
N PHE A 33 -3.99 -26.35 7.57
CA PHE A 33 -3.61 -25.18 6.79
C PHE A 33 -4.61 -24.06 7.09
N ASN A 34 -4.37 -23.32 8.18
CA ASN A 34 -5.26 -22.28 8.70
C ASN A 34 -4.64 -20.92 8.43
N PHE A 35 -4.56 -20.57 7.14
CA PHE A 35 -4.15 -19.25 6.68
C PHE A 35 -5.32 -18.61 5.95
N ASP A 36 -5.44 -17.30 6.07
CA ASP A 36 -6.55 -16.54 5.51
C ASP A 36 -6.08 -15.18 4.99
N GLU A 37 -7.01 -14.38 4.49
CA GLU A 37 -6.76 -13.03 3.98
C GLU A 37 -6.17 -12.07 5.02
N ASN A 38 -6.34 -12.32 6.32
CA ASN A 38 -5.88 -11.48 7.41
C ASN A 38 -4.52 -11.90 7.98
N THR A 39 -3.96 -13.01 7.50
CA THR A 39 -2.63 -13.47 7.90
C THR A 39 -1.57 -12.47 7.44
N ASN A 40 -0.89 -11.81 8.38
CA ASN A 40 0.10 -10.77 8.07
C ASN A 40 1.46 -11.38 7.72
N LEU A 41 1.79 -11.37 6.44
CA LEU A 41 3.06 -11.85 5.91
C LEU A 41 4.17 -10.83 6.13
N SER A 42 5.37 -11.34 6.35
CA SER A 42 6.61 -10.56 6.35
C SER A 42 7.40 -10.88 5.08
N LEU A 43 8.20 -9.91 4.61
CA LEU A 43 9.02 -10.02 3.41
C LEU A 43 10.52 -10.01 3.79
N CYS A 44 11.27 -10.98 3.27
CA CYS A 44 12.73 -10.93 3.17
C CYS A 44 13.14 -10.73 1.71
N GLN A 45 14.13 -9.89 1.45
CA GLN A 45 14.71 -9.71 0.12
C GLN A 45 16.23 -9.90 0.17
N GLN A 46 16.75 -10.88 -0.57
CA GLN A 46 18.19 -11.15 -0.66
C GLN A 46 18.55 -11.70 -2.04
N ASN A 47 19.58 -11.14 -2.68
CA ASN A 47 20.12 -11.65 -3.96
C ASN A 47 19.03 -11.88 -5.04
N ASN A 48 18.12 -10.93 -5.20
CA ASN A 48 16.96 -10.98 -6.15
C ASN A 48 15.92 -12.06 -5.82
N ILE A 49 15.96 -12.62 -4.62
CA ILE A 49 14.99 -13.58 -4.12
C ILE A 49 14.16 -12.92 -3.04
N ASN A 50 12.84 -13.05 -3.19
CA ASN A 50 11.87 -12.67 -2.18
C ASN A 50 11.44 -13.90 -1.41
N VAL A 51 11.24 -13.74 -0.11
CA VAL A 51 10.58 -14.72 0.75
C VAL A 51 9.47 -14.01 1.50
N LEU A 52 8.23 -14.25 1.07
CA LEU A 52 7.06 -13.92 1.88
C LEU A 52 6.85 -15.05 2.87
N TYR A 53 6.63 -14.75 4.14
CA TYR A 53 6.46 -15.78 5.16
C TYR A 53 5.57 -15.35 6.32
N PHE A 54 5.08 -16.34 7.05
CA PHE A 54 4.41 -16.17 8.33
C PHE A 54 4.75 -17.34 9.26
N ILE A 55 4.82 -17.07 10.56
CA ILE A 55 4.93 -18.07 11.63
C ILE A 55 3.83 -17.78 12.64
N ASP A 56 2.95 -18.75 12.85
CA ASP A 56 1.99 -18.72 13.94
C ASP A 56 2.72 -19.02 15.26
N PRO A 57 2.81 -18.06 16.19
CA PRO A 57 3.52 -18.25 17.45
C PRO A 57 2.82 -19.21 18.41
N GLU A 58 1.53 -19.51 18.22
CA GLU A 58 0.75 -20.40 19.08
C GLU A 58 0.92 -21.87 18.69
N THR A 59 0.91 -22.14 17.38
CA THR A 59 0.96 -23.50 16.82
C THR A 59 2.36 -23.91 16.36
N ASN A 60 3.27 -22.94 16.18
CA ASN A 60 4.58 -23.10 15.53
C ASN A 60 4.45 -23.60 14.08
N GLU A 61 3.31 -23.33 13.44
CA GLU A 61 3.09 -23.58 12.03
C GLU A 61 3.60 -22.38 11.24
N ALA A 62 4.29 -22.64 10.14
CA ALA A 62 4.93 -21.63 9.34
C ALA A 62 4.67 -21.90 7.87
N ILE A 63 4.49 -20.84 7.09
CA ILE A 63 4.38 -20.91 5.64
C ILE A 63 5.31 -19.88 5.01
N SER A 64 5.92 -20.25 3.89
CA SER A 64 6.79 -19.36 3.13
C SER A 64 6.59 -19.56 1.63
N PHE A 65 6.70 -18.48 0.88
CA PHE A 65 6.74 -18.46 -0.57
C PHE A 65 8.01 -17.77 -1.02
N ARG A 66 8.92 -18.56 -1.60
CA ARG A 66 10.21 -18.08 -2.12
C ARG A 66 10.15 -17.99 -3.64
N PHE A 67 10.40 -16.81 -4.19
CA PHE A 67 10.36 -16.59 -5.64
C PHE A 67 11.40 -15.56 -6.11
N PRO A 68 11.96 -15.72 -7.32
CA PRO A 68 12.86 -14.73 -7.91
C PRO A 68 12.07 -13.57 -8.53
N ASN A 69 12.31 -12.36 -8.05
CA ASN A 69 11.89 -11.11 -8.69
C ASN A 69 12.71 -9.97 -8.07
N ALA A 70 13.61 -9.34 -8.84
CA ALA A 70 14.48 -8.29 -8.30
C ALA A 70 13.71 -7.01 -7.95
N ASP A 71 12.59 -6.78 -8.61
CA ASP A 71 11.85 -5.51 -8.58
C ASP A 71 10.60 -5.60 -7.69
N PHE A 72 10.31 -6.76 -7.10
CA PHE A 72 9.15 -6.90 -6.22
C PHE A 72 9.43 -6.26 -4.87
N ASP A 73 8.70 -5.20 -4.55
CA ASP A 73 8.66 -4.56 -3.23
C ASP A 73 7.23 -4.43 -2.67
N GLY A 74 6.24 -4.95 -3.39
CA GLY A 74 4.82 -4.86 -3.05
C GLY A 74 4.19 -3.51 -3.38
N THR A 75 4.81 -2.72 -4.25
CA THR A 75 4.31 -1.43 -4.73
C THR A 75 4.15 -1.43 -6.25
N PHE A 76 3.47 -0.42 -6.79
CA PHE A 76 3.40 -0.11 -8.22
C PHE A 76 3.26 1.40 -8.41
N THR A 77 3.37 1.89 -9.65
CA THR A 77 3.34 3.33 -9.99
C THR A 77 2.18 3.67 -10.94
N GLY A 78 1.84 4.96 -11.06
CA GLY A 78 0.75 5.46 -11.92
C GLY A 78 -0.57 5.68 -11.17
N LEU A 79 -1.66 5.89 -11.92
CA LEU A 79 -3.00 6.18 -11.38
C LEU A 79 -3.92 4.95 -11.26
N GLU A 80 -3.42 3.77 -11.62
CA GLU A 80 -4.17 2.52 -11.43
C GLU A 80 -4.40 2.23 -9.94
N THR A 81 -5.48 1.51 -9.62
CA THR A 81 -5.80 1.18 -8.21
C THR A 81 -5.32 -0.20 -7.79
N THR A 82 -4.89 -1.03 -8.74
CA THR A 82 -4.47 -2.42 -8.50
C THR A 82 -3.49 -2.88 -9.58
N GLU A 83 -2.46 -3.63 -9.17
CA GLU A 83 -1.59 -4.39 -10.07
C GLU A 83 -1.62 -5.88 -9.69
N THR A 84 -1.42 -6.76 -10.67
CA THR A 84 -1.35 -8.21 -10.44
C THR A 84 -0.05 -8.78 -10.96
N LEU A 85 0.67 -9.50 -10.09
CA LEU A 85 1.85 -10.27 -10.46
C LEU A 85 1.53 -11.78 -10.45
N GLU A 86 1.60 -12.41 -11.62
CA GLU A 86 1.36 -13.83 -11.79
C GLU A 86 2.68 -14.62 -11.93
N ILE A 87 2.89 -15.60 -11.05
CA ILE A 87 4.10 -16.42 -11.01
C ILE A 87 3.73 -17.90 -11.12
N PRO A 88 4.03 -18.57 -12.24
CA PRO A 88 3.83 -20.01 -12.36
C PRO A 88 4.63 -20.79 -11.33
N ILE A 89 4.01 -21.73 -10.64
CA ILE A 89 4.71 -22.58 -9.67
C ILE A 89 5.60 -23.56 -10.41
N SER A 90 6.91 -23.49 -10.15
CA SER A 90 7.94 -24.20 -10.91
C SER A 90 9.02 -24.79 -10.01
N SER A 91 10.14 -25.22 -10.58
CA SER A 91 11.32 -25.64 -9.80
C SER A 91 12.06 -24.48 -9.15
N ASP A 92 11.88 -23.25 -9.67
CA ASP A 92 12.70 -22.08 -9.34
C ASP A 92 12.10 -21.24 -8.20
N ASN A 93 10.81 -21.47 -7.92
CA ASN A 93 10.08 -20.90 -6.80
C ASN A 93 9.43 -22.04 -6.01
N LYS A 94 9.17 -21.82 -4.71
CA LYS A 94 8.57 -22.86 -3.86
C LYS A 94 7.70 -22.26 -2.76
N VAL A 95 6.57 -22.90 -2.52
CA VAL A 95 5.76 -22.69 -1.31
C VAL A 95 6.06 -23.83 -0.35
N VAL A 96 6.39 -23.50 0.89
CA VAL A 96 6.76 -24.48 1.91
C VAL A 96 5.99 -24.20 3.18
N TYR A 97 5.23 -25.20 3.62
CA TYR A 97 4.60 -25.23 4.93
C TYR A 97 5.41 -26.12 5.87
N ARG A 98 5.58 -25.68 7.12
CA ARG A 98 6.33 -26.39 8.15
C ARG A 98 5.60 -26.36 9.49
N LYS A 99 5.69 -27.46 10.23
CA LYS A 99 5.44 -27.47 11.67
C LYS A 99 6.76 -27.54 12.42
N LEU A 100 7.08 -26.51 13.18
CA LEU A 100 8.36 -26.39 13.87
C LEU A 100 8.29 -26.99 15.29
N SER A 101 9.42 -27.42 15.83
CA SER A 101 9.51 -28.02 17.17
C SER A 101 9.29 -27.03 18.31
N SER A 102 9.48 -25.74 18.05
CA SER A 102 9.31 -24.64 19.00
C SER A 102 9.21 -23.32 18.25
N GLY A 103 8.80 -22.25 18.95
CA GLY A 103 8.74 -20.91 18.39
C GLY A 103 10.11 -20.40 17.96
N THR A 104 10.11 -19.51 16.97
CA THR A 104 11.31 -18.87 16.43
C THR A 104 10.98 -17.47 15.93
N ASN A 105 11.99 -16.61 15.84
CA ASN A 105 11.88 -15.37 15.08
C ASN A 105 11.84 -15.71 13.58
N GLY A 106 10.88 -15.15 12.85
CA GLY A 106 10.70 -15.43 11.43
C GLY A 106 11.81 -14.86 10.55
N ALA A 107 12.33 -13.67 10.87
CA ALA A 107 13.42 -13.07 10.10
C ALA A 107 14.71 -13.89 10.26
N ASP A 108 15.03 -14.31 11.47
CA ASP A 108 16.18 -15.20 11.73
C ASP A 108 16.04 -16.56 11.02
N TYR A 109 14.81 -17.03 10.77
CA TYR A 109 14.57 -18.33 10.16
C TYR A 109 14.51 -18.28 8.63
N PHE A 110 13.83 -17.28 8.07
CA PHE A 110 13.52 -17.18 6.64
C PHE A 110 14.41 -16.18 5.88
N CYS A 111 14.99 -15.18 6.54
CA CYS A 111 15.81 -14.16 5.88
C CYS A 111 17.30 -14.55 5.85
N GLN A 112 17.61 -15.83 5.59
CA GLN A 112 18.98 -16.30 5.39
C GLN A 112 19.03 -17.43 4.38
N GLU A 113 20.17 -17.59 3.70
CA GLU A 113 20.36 -18.64 2.68
C GLU A 113 20.24 -20.05 3.27
N ILE A 114 20.66 -20.23 4.52
CA ILE A 114 20.61 -21.50 5.24
C ILE A 114 19.87 -21.29 6.54
N PRO A 115 18.63 -21.81 6.69
CA PRO A 115 17.89 -21.72 7.93
C PRO A 115 18.66 -22.30 9.13
N PRO A 116 18.40 -21.83 10.35
CA PRO A 116 19.13 -22.31 11.52
C PRO A 116 18.75 -23.77 11.78
N SER A 117 19.68 -24.52 12.38
CA SER A 117 19.42 -25.92 12.72
C SER A 117 18.42 -26.10 13.88
N SER A 118 17.90 -25.02 14.46
CA SER A 118 16.88 -25.02 15.50
C SER A 118 15.94 -23.82 15.26
N PRO A 119 14.61 -23.99 15.34
CA PRO A 119 13.87 -25.21 15.70
C PRO A 119 13.98 -26.33 14.65
N GLN A 120 13.72 -27.57 15.06
CA GLN A 120 13.62 -28.71 14.13
C GLN A 120 12.31 -28.62 13.34
N VAL A 121 12.31 -29.20 12.15
CA VAL A 121 11.11 -29.35 11.31
C VAL A 121 10.47 -30.70 11.64
N ASN A 122 9.31 -30.68 12.29
CA ASN A 122 8.54 -31.89 12.64
C ASN A 122 7.75 -32.41 11.44
N GLU A 123 7.25 -31.50 10.60
CA GLU A 123 6.45 -31.80 9.42
C GLU A 123 6.76 -30.74 8.34
N GLU A 124 6.82 -31.18 7.09
CA GLU A 124 7.13 -30.31 5.95
C GLU A 124 6.31 -30.73 4.73
N PHE A 125 5.59 -29.76 4.18
CA PHE A 125 4.88 -29.86 2.92
C PHE A 125 5.49 -28.87 1.93
N VAL A 126 5.81 -29.34 0.73
CA VAL A 126 6.41 -28.52 -0.34
C VAL A 126 5.52 -28.53 -1.56
N SER A 127 5.33 -27.38 -2.19
CA SER A 127 4.59 -27.28 -3.43
C SER A 127 5.21 -28.11 -4.56
N THR A 128 4.39 -28.84 -5.30
CA THR A 128 4.77 -29.42 -6.59
C THR A 128 4.81 -28.35 -7.67
N THR A 129 5.39 -28.65 -8.83
CA THR A 129 5.25 -27.79 -10.01
C THR A 129 3.82 -27.81 -10.54
N GLY A 130 3.33 -26.68 -11.06
CA GLY A 130 1.97 -26.52 -11.56
C GLY A 130 1.09 -25.68 -10.63
N GLY A 131 0.10 -25.01 -11.22
CA GLY A 131 -0.64 -23.92 -10.58
C GLY A 131 0.06 -22.57 -10.71
N MET A 132 -0.52 -21.54 -10.10
CA MET A 132 -0.04 -20.16 -10.16
C MET A 132 -0.03 -19.54 -8.76
N ALA A 133 0.98 -18.73 -8.45
CA ALA A 133 0.88 -17.70 -7.43
C ALA A 133 0.37 -16.41 -8.09
N VAL A 134 -0.64 -15.81 -7.50
CA VAL A 134 -1.23 -14.52 -7.90
C VAL A 134 -1.02 -13.58 -6.73
N LEU A 135 -0.23 -12.54 -6.94
CA LEU A 135 0.02 -11.47 -5.98
C LEU A 135 -0.80 -10.26 -6.43
N GLU A 136 -1.93 -10.03 -5.77
CA GLU A 136 -2.80 -8.87 -6.02
C GLU A 136 -2.36 -7.70 -5.16
N ILE A 137 -1.71 -6.71 -5.76
CA ILE A 137 -1.22 -5.50 -5.09
C ILE A 137 -2.29 -4.42 -5.21
N ARG A 138 -2.76 -3.91 -4.08
CA ARG A 138 -3.85 -2.93 -4.00
C ARG A 138 -3.44 -1.74 -3.16
N ILE A 139 -3.84 -0.54 -3.57
CA ILE A 139 -3.71 0.67 -2.75
C ILE A 139 -4.75 0.57 -1.63
N SER A 140 -4.30 0.72 -0.38
CA SER A 140 -5.16 0.82 0.81
C SER A 140 -5.34 2.25 1.30
N ASN A 141 -4.37 3.12 1.05
CA ASN A 141 -4.44 4.54 1.33
C ASN A 141 -3.49 5.30 0.41
N GLN A 142 -3.84 6.52 0.04
CA GLN A 142 -2.95 7.44 -0.68
C GLN A 142 -3.33 8.87 -0.32
N ASP A 143 -2.33 9.72 -0.24
CA ASP A 143 -2.43 11.10 0.23
C ASP A 143 -1.13 11.80 -0.19
N ASP A 144 -1.21 13.05 -0.63
CA ASP A 144 -0.06 13.87 -0.96
C ASP A 144 0.72 14.31 0.32
N ASN A 145 0.02 14.35 1.47
CA ASN A 145 0.50 14.74 2.80
C ASN A 145 1.03 16.18 2.88
N ASP A 146 0.44 17.10 2.14
CA ASP A 146 0.75 18.53 2.22
C ASP A 146 0.30 19.16 3.56
N GLY A 147 -0.59 18.48 4.30
CA GLY A 147 -1.10 18.90 5.61
C GLY A 147 -2.59 19.20 5.61
N ILE A 148 -3.22 19.21 4.44
CA ILE A 148 -4.65 19.30 4.22
C ILE A 148 -5.25 17.89 4.35
N PRO A 149 -6.31 17.71 5.16
CA PRO A 149 -7.01 16.43 5.19
C PRO A 149 -7.78 16.20 3.88
N ALA A 150 -7.59 15.03 3.26
CA ALA A 150 -8.31 14.58 2.06
C ALA A 150 -9.85 14.80 2.08
N GLU A 151 -10.49 14.79 3.24
CA GLU A 151 -11.92 15.10 3.35
C GLU A 151 -12.30 16.57 3.10
N LEU A 152 -11.35 17.51 3.20
CA LEU A 152 -11.54 18.93 2.87
C LEU A 152 -11.34 19.19 1.37
N GLU A 153 -10.70 18.26 0.68
CA GLU A 153 -10.41 18.32 -0.76
C GLU A 153 -11.54 17.66 -1.60
N ASP A 154 -12.61 17.20 -0.96
CA ASP A 154 -13.90 16.85 -1.59
C ASP A 154 -14.69 18.14 -1.90
N ILE A 155 -14.25 18.88 -2.92
CA ILE A 155 -14.74 20.23 -3.22
C ILE A 155 -16.28 20.27 -3.40
N ASN A 156 -16.86 19.21 -3.97
CA ASN A 156 -18.29 19.15 -4.22
C ASN A 156 -19.11 18.45 -3.10
N GLY A 157 -18.44 17.80 -2.13
CA GLY A 157 -19.04 17.16 -0.97
C GLY A 157 -19.84 15.89 -1.27
N ASP A 158 -19.58 15.19 -2.38
CA ASP A 158 -20.29 13.96 -2.77
C ASP A 158 -19.66 12.68 -2.17
N GLY A 159 -18.51 12.81 -1.52
CA GLY A 159 -17.75 11.73 -0.89
C GLY A 159 -16.85 10.94 -1.85
N ASN A 160 -16.67 11.41 -3.09
CA ASN A 160 -15.87 10.74 -4.11
C ASN A 160 -14.64 11.56 -4.51
N LEU A 161 -13.62 11.58 -3.64
CA LEU A 161 -12.34 12.27 -3.86
C LEU A 161 -11.65 12.06 -5.22
N PHE A 162 -12.01 11.02 -5.97
CA PHE A 162 -11.42 10.72 -7.28
C PHE A 162 -12.04 11.50 -8.45
N ASN A 163 -13.07 12.33 -8.24
CA ASN A 163 -13.69 13.14 -9.29
C ASN A 163 -13.51 14.66 -9.13
N ASP A 164 -12.85 15.10 -8.07
CA ASP A 164 -12.42 16.48 -7.86
C ASP A 164 -10.99 16.61 -8.38
N ASP A 165 -10.82 17.42 -9.42
CA ASP A 165 -9.62 17.60 -10.25
C ASP A 165 -9.70 19.05 -10.77
N SER A 166 -9.17 19.98 -9.99
CA SER A 166 -9.37 21.43 -10.16
C SER A 166 -8.70 21.96 -11.42
N ASP A 167 -7.51 21.48 -11.76
CA ASP A 167 -6.77 21.91 -12.95
C ASP A 167 -7.06 21.04 -14.20
N GLY A 168 -7.65 19.86 -14.03
CA GLY A 168 -8.03 18.95 -15.09
C GLY A 168 -6.88 18.12 -15.67
N ASP A 169 -5.78 17.92 -14.93
CA ASP A 169 -4.64 17.11 -15.37
C ASP A 169 -4.86 15.59 -15.22
N GLY A 170 -5.92 15.19 -14.51
CA GLY A 170 -6.30 13.81 -14.22
C GLY A 170 -5.75 13.25 -12.90
N ILE A 171 -5.10 14.07 -12.09
CA ILE A 171 -4.68 13.81 -10.70
C ILE A 171 -5.74 14.45 -9.80
N PRO A 172 -6.49 13.67 -9.02
CA PRO A 172 -7.46 14.25 -8.10
C PRO A 172 -6.79 15.03 -6.97
N ASN A 173 -7.43 16.12 -6.52
CA ASN A 173 -6.88 17.09 -5.57
C ASN A 173 -6.18 16.46 -4.35
N PHE A 174 -6.82 15.51 -3.66
CA PHE A 174 -6.24 14.83 -2.48
C PHE A 174 -4.93 14.04 -2.71
N ILE A 175 -4.49 13.89 -3.96
CA ILE A 175 -3.19 13.33 -4.36
C ILE A 175 -2.44 14.24 -5.34
N ASP A 176 -2.88 15.47 -5.48
CA ASP A 176 -2.22 16.59 -6.13
C ASP A 176 -1.58 17.47 -5.04
N THR A 177 -0.41 18.06 -5.32
CA THR A 177 0.28 18.94 -4.37
C THR A 177 0.08 20.42 -4.71
N ASP A 178 -0.51 20.68 -5.88
CA ASP A 178 -0.73 21.98 -6.50
C ASP A 178 -2.02 21.90 -7.33
N ASP A 179 -3.16 21.92 -6.63
CA ASP A 179 -4.52 21.63 -7.13
C ASP A 179 -4.95 22.39 -8.40
N ASP A 180 -4.44 23.60 -8.63
CA ASP A 180 -4.73 24.44 -9.82
C ASP A 180 -3.51 24.60 -10.76
N ASN A 181 -2.39 23.97 -10.40
CA ASN A 181 -1.13 23.92 -11.14
C ASN A 181 -0.58 25.31 -11.51
N ASP A 182 -0.59 26.18 -10.52
CA ASP A 182 -0.13 27.56 -10.62
C ASP A 182 1.26 27.80 -9.99
N ASN A 183 1.93 26.74 -9.52
CA ASN A 183 3.22 26.75 -8.85
C ASN A 183 3.27 27.50 -7.52
N VAL A 184 2.15 27.83 -6.90
CA VAL A 184 2.06 27.94 -5.45
C VAL A 184 1.76 26.53 -4.90
N LEU A 185 1.64 26.31 -3.60
CA LEU A 185 1.26 24.98 -3.09
C LEU A 185 -0.11 25.13 -2.45
N THR A 186 -0.97 24.13 -2.62
CA THR A 186 -2.29 24.11 -2.00
C THR A 186 -2.18 24.35 -0.49
N ALA A 187 -1.25 23.68 0.20
CA ALA A 187 -0.98 23.91 1.62
C ALA A 187 -0.50 25.33 2.02
N SER A 188 0.01 26.15 1.09
CA SER A 188 0.34 27.56 1.34
C SER A 188 -0.84 28.52 1.11
N GLU A 189 -1.82 28.12 0.30
CA GLU A 189 -2.96 28.96 -0.10
C GLU A 189 -4.26 28.59 0.55
N GLU A 190 -4.38 27.38 1.12
CA GLU A 190 -5.53 26.92 1.89
C GLU A 190 -5.62 27.68 3.23
N LEU A 191 -5.85 28.99 3.14
CA LEU A 191 -5.89 29.92 4.25
C LEU A 191 -7.35 30.21 4.59
N GLU A 192 -7.71 30.00 5.86
CA GLU A 192 -9.01 30.39 6.38
C GLU A 192 -9.18 31.92 6.30
N ALA A 193 -10.28 32.39 5.71
CA ALA A 193 -10.61 33.81 5.69
C ALA A 193 -10.93 34.29 7.11
N LEU A 194 -10.37 35.45 7.50
CA LEU A 194 -10.51 36.01 8.84
C LEU A 194 -11.29 37.34 8.85
N ASP A 195 -12.12 37.56 9.87
CA ASP A 195 -12.76 38.85 10.11
C ASP A 195 -11.76 39.90 10.65
N ASP A 196 -12.18 41.16 10.76
CA ASP A 196 -11.39 42.28 11.34
C ASP A 196 -10.86 42.00 12.76
N ASN A 197 -11.40 40.99 13.44
CA ASN A 197 -11.05 40.58 14.78
C ASN A 197 -10.16 39.32 14.81
N GLY A 198 -9.82 38.75 13.65
CA GLY A 198 -9.01 37.55 13.49
C GLY A 198 -9.76 36.25 13.78
N ASN A 199 -11.09 36.23 13.67
CA ASN A 199 -11.89 35.01 13.77
C ASN A 199 -12.15 34.43 12.37
N VAL A 200 -12.17 33.10 12.28
CA VAL A 200 -12.53 32.36 11.05
C VAL A 200 -13.93 32.74 10.58
N ILE A 201 -14.02 33.11 9.31
CA ILE A 201 -15.26 33.37 8.61
C ILE A 201 -15.89 32.02 8.23
N THR A 202 -17.20 31.91 8.43
CA THR A 202 -17.97 30.75 8.02
C THR A 202 -19.16 31.19 7.17
N ASP A 203 -19.58 30.32 6.26
CA ASP A 203 -20.70 30.55 5.36
C ASP A 203 -22.06 30.41 6.09
N GLU A 204 -23.17 30.43 5.33
CA GLU A 204 -24.51 30.27 5.91
C GLU A 204 -24.83 28.87 6.45
N ASN A 205 -24.06 27.85 6.03
CA ASN A 205 -24.16 26.47 6.48
C ASN A 205 -23.26 26.20 7.70
N GLY A 206 -22.32 27.11 7.98
CA GLY A 206 -21.34 27.01 9.06
C GLY A 206 -20.03 26.37 8.62
N ASP A 207 -19.80 26.27 7.31
CA ASP A 207 -18.58 25.77 6.69
C ASP A 207 -17.54 26.87 6.62
N VAL A 208 -16.26 26.51 6.67
CA VAL A 208 -15.14 27.48 6.63
C VAL A 208 -15.11 28.16 5.26
N VAL A 209 -14.89 29.47 5.25
CA VAL A 209 -14.63 30.22 4.01
C VAL A 209 -13.12 30.39 3.89
N TYR A 210 -12.58 30.04 2.73
CA TYR A 210 -11.17 30.20 2.40
C TYR A 210 -10.91 31.55 1.73
N VAL A 211 -9.65 31.97 1.66
CA VAL A 211 -9.25 33.21 0.98
C VAL A 211 -9.58 33.09 -0.52
N ASP A 212 -10.20 34.16 -1.03
CA ASP A 212 -10.60 34.38 -2.42
C ASP A 212 -10.28 35.86 -2.69
N THR A 213 -9.16 36.11 -3.38
CA THR A 213 -8.55 37.44 -3.47
C THR A 213 -9.32 38.35 -4.44
N ASP A 214 -9.81 37.83 -5.55
CA ASP A 214 -10.54 38.59 -6.57
C ASP A 214 -12.08 38.59 -6.36
N ASN A 215 -12.57 37.72 -5.47
CA ASN A 215 -13.99 37.51 -5.10
C ASN A 215 -14.84 36.99 -6.26
N ASP A 216 -14.30 36.15 -7.14
CA ASP A 216 -15.04 35.49 -8.20
C ASP A 216 -15.81 34.23 -7.73
N GLY A 217 -15.48 33.74 -6.55
CA GLY A 217 -16.09 32.57 -5.90
C GLY A 217 -15.27 31.29 -5.97
N VAL A 218 -14.07 31.32 -6.54
CA VAL A 218 -13.06 30.25 -6.48
C VAL A 218 -12.01 30.64 -5.42
N PRO A 219 -11.77 29.81 -4.39
CA PRO A 219 -10.68 30.06 -3.46
C PRO A 219 -9.31 29.98 -4.14
N ASN A 220 -8.35 30.73 -3.60
CA ASN A 220 -7.02 30.87 -4.20
C ASN A 220 -6.32 29.53 -4.47
N TYR A 221 -6.39 28.57 -3.54
CA TYR A 221 -5.78 27.23 -3.73
C TYR A 221 -6.42 26.36 -4.83
N LEU A 222 -7.43 26.89 -5.54
CA LEU A 222 -8.12 26.29 -6.68
C LEU A 222 -8.24 27.26 -7.87
N ASP A 223 -7.60 28.43 -7.81
CA ASP A 223 -7.69 29.50 -8.80
C ASP A 223 -6.32 29.85 -9.37
N ASN A 224 -6.15 29.72 -10.68
CA ASN A 224 -4.87 29.97 -11.32
C ASN A 224 -4.64 31.45 -11.75
N ASP A 225 -5.56 32.35 -11.42
CA ASP A 225 -5.49 33.81 -11.64
C ASP A 225 -6.04 34.52 -10.37
N ASP A 226 -5.38 34.26 -9.26
CA ASP A 226 -5.80 34.56 -7.89
C ASP A 226 -6.33 35.98 -7.63
N ASP A 227 -5.80 36.98 -8.33
CA ASP A 227 -6.20 38.37 -8.18
C ASP A 227 -7.06 38.91 -9.33
N GLY A 228 -7.34 38.06 -10.33
CA GLY A 228 -8.24 38.31 -11.44
C GLY A 228 -7.74 39.42 -12.39
N ASP A 229 -6.43 39.68 -12.45
CA ASP A 229 -5.85 40.69 -13.32
C ASP A 229 -5.64 40.21 -14.77
N GLY A 230 -5.75 38.90 -15.00
CA GLY A 230 -5.64 38.24 -16.29
C GLY A 230 -4.25 37.71 -16.61
N VAL A 231 -3.30 37.77 -15.67
CA VAL A 231 -2.03 37.06 -15.69
C VAL A 231 -2.13 35.87 -14.76
N LEU A 232 -1.90 34.65 -15.27
CA LEU A 232 -1.92 33.46 -14.41
C LEU A 232 -0.89 33.59 -13.28
N THR A 233 -1.23 33.17 -12.06
CA THR A 233 -0.39 33.19 -10.86
C THR A 233 1.03 32.67 -11.14
N LYS A 234 1.15 31.52 -11.83
CA LYS A 234 2.46 30.94 -12.20
C LYS A 234 3.36 31.85 -13.01
N ASN A 235 2.77 32.79 -13.75
CA ASN A 235 3.49 33.72 -14.60
C ASN A 235 3.80 35.05 -13.90
N GLU A 236 3.42 35.22 -12.64
CA GLU A 236 3.72 36.40 -11.84
C GLU A 236 4.97 36.24 -10.96
N ASP A 237 5.71 35.16 -11.20
CA ASP A 237 7.04 34.92 -10.65
C ASP A 237 8.11 35.72 -11.44
N LEU A 238 8.12 37.03 -11.24
CA LEU A 238 9.02 37.95 -11.92
C LEU A 238 10.47 37.81 -11.42
N ASN A 239 10.65 37.20 -10.24
CA ASN A 239 11.96 36.93 -9.65
C ASN A 239 12.53 35.54 -9.99
N ALA A 240 11.78 34.68 -10.69
CA ALA A 240 12.17 33.32 -11.06
C ALA A 240 13.61 33.21 -11.59
N CYS A 241 14.07 34.22 -12.32
CA CYS A 241 15.37 34.29 -12.97
C CYS A 241 16.40 35.22 -12.29
N GLU A 242 16.21 35.59 -11.03
CA GLU A 242 17.23 36.34 -10.27
C GLU A 242 18.56 35.57 -10.16
N ASP A 243 18.49 34.24 -10.03
CA ASP A 243 19.62 33.32 -10.20
C ASP A 243 19.40 32.41 -11.42
N PRO A 244 19.88 32.79 -12.62
CA PRO A 244 19.69 31.99 -13.83
C PRO A 244 20.33 30.60 -13.79
N GLU A 245 21.28 30.35 -12.88
CA GLU A 245 21.86 29.02 -12.70
C GLU A 245 20.96 28.10 -11.84
N ASN A 246 20.06 28.69 -11.04
CA ASN A 246 19.10 27.98 -10.19
C ASN A 246 17.76 28.73 -10.16
N PRO A 247 16.97 28.68 -11.24
CA PRO A 247 15.68 29.36 -11.29
C PRO A 247 14.76 28.86 -10.17
N ALA A 248 14.08 29.78 -9.48
CA ALA A 248 13.16 29.46 -8.39
C ALA A 248 11.72 29.66 -8.88
N LEU A 249 11.06 28.58 -9.30
CA LEU A 249 9.67 28.62 -9.80
C LEU A 249 8.69 28.57 -8.63
N ASN A 250 8.43 29.72 -8.02
CA ASN A 250 7.58 29.84 -6.84
C ASN A 250 7.06 31.28 -6.67
N PRO A 251 5.90 31.62 -7.27
CA PRO A 251 5.27 32.95 -7.16
C PRO A 251 5.14 33.46 -5.71
N ASP A 252 4.96 32.54 -4.74
CA ASP A 252 4.87 32.85 -3.30
C ASP A 252 6.08 33.57 -2.70
N ASN A 253 7.25 33.50 -3.34
CA ASN A 253 8.43 34.23 -2.86
C ASN A 253 8.57 35.64 -3.48
N ASP A 254 7.73 36.01 -4.46
CA ASP A 254 7.82 37.28 -5.19
C ASP A 254 7.02 38.37 -4.49
N LEU A 255 7.55 38.78 -3.34
CA LEU A 255 6.89 39.69 -2.41
C LEU A 255 7.28 41.15 -2.66
N ASN A 256 6.30 42.03 -2.56
CA ASN A 256 6.52 43.47 -2.50
C ASN A 256 7.07 43.93 -1.14
N ALA A 257 7.31 45.23 -0.98
CA ALA A 257 7.91 45.80 0.24
C ALA A 257 7.08 45.60 1.53
N ASP A 258 5.78 45.36 1.39
CA ASP A 258 4.85 45.10 2.49
C ASP A 258 4.67 43.59 2.75
N GLY A 259 5.31 42.74 1.93
CA GLY A 259 5.26 41.28 2.06
C GLY A 259 4.07 40.62 1.37
N LEU A 260 3.36 41.34 0.49
CA LEU A 260 2.29 40.78 -0.34
C LEU A 260 2.89 40.27 -1.65
N ALA A 261 2.58 39.03 -2.02
CA ALA A 261 3.01 38.42 -3.26
C ALA A 261 2.38 39.12 -4.49
N ASN A 262 3.04 39.02 -5.64
CA ASN A 262 2.54 39.66 -6.86
C ASN A 262 1.20 39.07 -7.31
N TYR A 263 1.05 37.74 -7.27
CA TYR A 263 -0.18 37.01 -7.65
C TYR A 263 -1.42 37.32 -6.80
N LEU A 264 -1.25 38.09 -5.72
CA LEU A 264 -2.33 38.56 -4.86
C LEU A 264 -2.57 40.07 -5.01
N ASN A 265 -2.07 40.71 -6.06
CA ASN A 265 -2.07 42.16 -6.23
C ASN A 265 -2.45 42.58 -7.65
N PRO A 266 -3.74 42.94 -7.87
CA PRO A 266 -4.31 43.11 -9.22
C PRO A 266 -3.86 44.36 -9.98
N ASN A 267 -2.82 45.01 -9.47
CA ASN A 267 -2.14 46.13 -10.11
C ASN A 267 -0.82 45.70 -10.77
N ILE A 268 -0.39 44.44 -10.63
CA ILE A 268 0.92 43.93 -11.08
C ILE A 268 0.74 42.98 -12.28
N THR A 269 0.27 43.51 -13.40
CA THR A 269 0.06 42.75 -14.65
C THR A 269 1.36 42.39 -15.42
N ASP A 270 2.54 42.53 -14.79
CA ASP A 270 3.80 42.13 -15.44
C ASP A 270 3.85 40.59 -15.44
N SER A 271 4.36 39.99 -16.52
CA SER A 271 4.30 38.54 -16.70
C SER A 271 5.62 37.95 -17.18
N PHE A 272 5.96 36.79 -16.64
CA PHE A 272 7.07 35.93 -17.01
C PHE A 272 6.53 34.53 -17.31
N GLU A 273 6.70 34.04 -18.54
CA GLU A 273 6.07 32.77 -18.96
C GLU A 273 6.74 31.54 -18.31
N VAL A 274 6.04 30.90 -17.39
CA VAL A 274 6.45 29.65 -16.72
C VAL A 274 5.65 28.47 -17.29
N ASN A 275 6.34 27.60 -18.04
CA ASN A 275 5.76 26.42 -18.70
C ASN A 275 6.05 25.10 -17.95
N VAL A 276 6.36 25.20 -16.66
CA VAL A 276 6.68 24.06 -15.80
C VAL A 276 5.71 24.08 -14.64
N VAL A 277 5.22 22.90 -14.27
CA VAL A 277 4.39 22.69 -13.08
C VAL A 277 5.19 21.89 -12.06
N LYS A 278 4.80 21.98 -10.78
CA LYS A 278 5.41 21.19 -9.72
C LYS A 278 5.10 19.70 -9.90
N ARG A 279 5.90 18.86 -9.23
CA ARG A 279 5.69 17.41 -9.25
C ARG A 279 4.85 17.01 -8.05
N ASN A 280 3.82 16.21 -8.29
CA ASN A 280 2.96 15.66 -7.24
C ASN A 280 3.67 14.51 -6.54
N ARG A 281 3.96 14.71 -5.25
CA ARG A 281 4.68 13.75 -4.44
C ARG A 281 3.76 13.19 -3.38
N ILE A 282 3.39 11.94 -3.56
CA ILE A 282 2.41 11.29 -2.70
C ILE A 282 3.03 10.21 -1.82
N THR A 283 2.32 9.87 -0.75
CA THR A 283 2.55 8.66 0.04
C THR A 283 1.43 7.67 -0.21
N ARG A 284 1.79 6.43 -0.52
CA ARG A 284 0.85 5.32 -0.70
C ARG A 284 1.12 4.20 0.28
N SER A 285 0.05 3.64 0.82
CA SER A 285 0.06 2.36 1.54
C SER A 285 -0.57 1.28 0.67
N PHE A 286 0.11 0.16 0.56
CA PHE A 286 -0.30 -0.99 -0.24
C PHE A 286 -0.53 -2.21 0.64
N PHE A 287 -1.40 -3.10 0.17
CA PHE A 287 -1.37 -4.49 0.57
C PHE A 287 -1.30 -5.42 -0.65
N THR A 288 -0.50 -6.47 -0.53
CA THR A 288 -0.39 -7.55 -1.51
C THR A 288 -1.08 -8.79 -0.96
N GLN A 289 -2.21 -9.20 -1.55
CA GLN A 289 -2.86 -10.47 -1.23
C GLN A 289 -2.17 -11.60 -2.01
N VAL A 290 -1.66 -12.61 -1.31
CA VAL A 290 -1.01 -13.77 -1.92
C VAL A 290 -2.00 -14.92 -2.03
N VAL A 291 -2.37 -15.27 -3.26
CA VAL A 291 -3.32 -16.35 -3.58
C VAL A 291 -2.64 -17.37 -4.47
N PHE A 292 -2.82 -18.65 -4.18
CA PHE A 292 -2.37 -19.74 -5.04
C PHE A 292 -3.58 -20.41 -5.69
N THR A 293 -3.48 -20.63 -7.00
CA THR A 293 -4.49 -21.35 -7.78
C THR A 293 -3.97 -22.70 -8.26
N ASP A 294 -4.81 -23.72 -8.14
CA ASP A 294 -4.51 -25.12 -8.52
C ASP A 294 -3.17 -25.65 -7.98
N ILE A 295 -2.84 -25.29 -6.73
CA ILE A 295 -1.59 -25.68 -6.07
C ILE A 295 -1.72 -27.05 -5.40
N THR A 296 -0.65 -27.84 -5.47
CA THR A 296 -0.55 -29.11 -4.76
C THR A 296 0.69 -29.12 -3.88
N PHE A 297 0.54 -29.60 -2.65
CA PHE A 297 1.60 -29.78 -1.67
C PHE A 297 1.83 -31.27 -1.44
N GLU A 298 3.09 -31.68 -1.35
CA GLU A 298 3.49 -33.04 -1.00
C GLU A 298 4.29 -33.02 0.29
N ASN A 299 3.99 -33.96 1.20
CA ASN A 299 4.76 -34.16 2.41
C ASN A 299 6.09 -34.84 2.06
N LEU A 300 7.22 -34.33 2.56
CA LEU A 300 8.53 -34.93 2.22
C LEU A 300 8.83 -36.25 2.94
N ASN A 301 8.14 -36.52 4.06
CA ASN A 301 8.38 -37.69 4.89
C ASN A 301 7.31 -38.78 4.72
N THR A 302 6.19 -38.45 4.10
CA THR A 302 5.06 -39.36 3.88
C THR A 302 4.67 -39.35 2.39
N SER A 303 3.69 -40.18 2.00
CA SER A 303 3.10 -40.13 0.64
C SER A 303 1.83 -39.28 0.60
N GLU A 304 1.65 -38.39 1.57
CA GLU A 304 0.50 -37.51 1.67
C GLU A 304 0.62 -36.33 0.70
N SER A 305 -0.50 -35.98 0.07
CA SER A 305 -0.61 -34.82 -0.80
C SER A 305 -1.90 -34.06 -0.52
N LEU A 306 -1.84 -32.74 -0.66
CA LEU A 306 -2.95 -31.82 -0.45
C LEU A 306 -3.05 -30.91 -1.67
N SER A 307 -4.20 -30.89 -2.32
CA SER A 307 -4.44 -30.03 -3.50
C SER A 307 -5.52 -29.01 -3.21
N PHE A 308 -5.29 -27.78 -3.62
CA PHE A 308 -6.19 -26.65 -3.42
C PHE A 308 -6.46 -25.97 -4.75
N THR A 309 -7.73 -25.77 -5.09
CA THR A 309 -8.11 -24.93 -6.24
C THR A 309 -7.79 -23.47 -5.98
N ASN A 310 -8.07 -23.00 -4.76
CA ASN A 310 -7.68 -21.67 -4.27
C ASN A 310 -7.14 -21.81 -2.86
N PHE A 311 -5.99 -21.21 -2.60
CA PHE A 311 -5.36 -21.19 -1.29
C PHE A 311 -4.82 -19.78 -1.00
N ILE A 312 -5.40 -19.11 -0.03
CA ILE A 312 -4.96 -17.77 0.41
C ILE A 312 -3.88 -17.97 1.46
N MET A 313 -2.69 -17.43 1.21
CA MET A 313 -1.57 -17.54 2.15
C MET A 313 -1.56 -16.42 3.19
N GLY A 314 -2.04 -15.24 2.80
CA GLY A 314 -2.00 -14.03 3.63
C GLY A 314 -1.79 -12.77 2.81
N ARG A 315 -1.64 -11.65 3.51
CA ARG A 315 -1.36 -10.34 2.94
C ARG A 315 -0.04 -9.79 3.44
N PHE A 316 0.71 -9.14 2.55
CA PHE A 316 1.88 -8.33 2.89
C PHE A 316 1.49 -6.85 2.82
N GLN A 317 2.02 -6.00 3.69
CA GLN A 317 1.74 -4.56 3.68
C GLN A 317 3.05 -3.78 3.57
N THR A 318 3.02 -2.69 2.82
CA THR A 318 4.16 -1.78 2.62
C THR A 318 3.66 -0.37 2.35
N SER A 319 4.53 0.63 2.50
CA SER A 319 4.25 2.00 2.10
C SER A 319 5.43 2.57 1.33
N ALA A 320 5.17 3.45 0.38
CA ALA A 320 6.18 4.14 -0.39
C ALA A 320 5.76 5.59 -0.67
N SER A 321 6.74 6.49 -0.74
CA SER A 321 6.57 7.82 -1.32
C SER A 321 6.96 7.74 -2.79
N GLN A 322 6.12 8.29 -3.66
CA GLN A 322 6.24 8.21 -5.11
C GLN A 322 5.91 9.56 -5.73
N ASP A 323 6.60 9.89 -6.81
CA ASP A 323 6.19 11.00 -7.66
C ASP A 323 5.13 10.46 -8.64
N LEU A 324 3.97 11.11 -8.72
CA LEU A 324 2.98 10.84 -9.75
C LEU A 324 3.44 11.48 -11.06
N PRO A 325 3.51 10.72 -12.16
CA PRO A 325 3.87 11.30 -13.43
C PRO A 325 2.75 12.21 -13.94
N PHE A 326 3.01 13.51 -14.01
CA PHE A 326 2.23 14.45 -14.81
C PHE A 326 2.36 14.08 -16.29
N ASN A 327 1.27 14.19 -17.04
CA ASN A 327 1.14 13.90 -18.46
C ASN A 327 2.34 14.35 -19.31
N ASP A 328 3.34 13.47 -19.57
CA ASP A 328 4.55 13.58 -20.43
C ASP A 328 5.34 14.92 -20.46
N SER A 329 4.96 15.92 -19.66
CA SER A 329 5.40 17.32 -19.68
C SER A 329 6.08 17.71 -18.38
N VAL A 330 6.48 16.73 -17.57
CA VAL A 330 7.37 16.97 -16.43
C VAL A 330 8.68 17.48 -17.00
N VAL A 331 8.80 18.80 -17.03
CA VAL A 331 10.02 19.48 -17.45
C VAL A 331 11.07 19.13 -16.41
N SER A 332 12.12 18.45 -16.85
CA SER A 332 13.20 18.03 -15.95
C SER A 332 13.84 19.25 -15.26
N GLU A 333 14.46 19.09 -14.08
CA GLU A 333 15.25 20.17 -13.46
C GLU A 333 16.32 20.74 -14.42
N ASP A 334 16.79 19.91 -15.36
CA ASP A 334 17.70 20.30 -16.44
C ASP A 334 17.03 21.22 -17.49
N GLU A 335 15.72 21.08 -17.74
CA GLU A 335 14.96 21.95 -18.63
C GLU A 335 14.48 23.24 -17.91
N VAL A 336 14.29 23.21 -16.59
CA VAL A 336 14.09 24.41 -15.76
C VAL A 336 15.26 25.39 -15.94
N SER A 337 16.50 24.89 -16.09
CA SER A 337 17.69 25.72 -16.32
C SER A 337 17.68 26.53 -17.64
N ASN A 338 16.79 26.21 -18.58
CA ASN A 338 16.63 26.94 -19.84
C ASN A 338 15.52 28.01 -19.79
N ILE A 339 14.71 28.06 -18.73
CA ILE A 339 13.63 29.05 -18.59
C ILE A 339 14.19 30.48 -18.58
N CYS A 340 15.41 30.65 -18.08
CA CYS A 340 16.08 31.95 -17.96
C CYS A 340 17.10 32.26 -19.07
N GLN A 341 17.19 31.44 -20.14
CA GLN A 341 18.19 31.58 -21.22
C GLN A 341 17.62 32.17 -22.53
#